data_AF-A0A0N8JWB8-F1
#
_entry.id   AF-A0A0N8JWB8-F1
#
_cell.length_a   1.000
_cell.length_b   1.000
_cell.length_c   1.000
_cell.angle_alpha   90.00
_cell.angle_beta   90.00
_cell.angle_gamma   90.00
#
_symmetry.space_group_name_H-M   'P 1'
#
loop_
_entity.id
_entity.type
_entity.pdbx_description
1 polymer ?
#
loop_
_entity_poly.entity_id
_entity_poly.type
_entity_poly.pdbx_seq_one_letter_code
_entity_poly.pdbx_strand_id
1 'polypeptide(L)'
;MTVGMSEQIKFIVEQLNKEPFKKNFNLITFDSLEPMQLLQVLNDVLADIDPKQAIDIREEMPEQTAKRMFSLLGMLKYKAPGSTAEASAFRQGLVTGSKPVIHPILHWLLSRVTELKKRAYLARFLVKIEVPAEFMQDDVIADTYHQYEELVEGFKSYHKECEQLRGSGFSTAEIRRDIVTMEEEKDQLIKRVERLKKRVESVSNHQRMLDLVRELRLEKERQESLAQQKQELKNQLFQADQRLQRLQLQLKELRQASADADPKSLMKRLEEEIKINTYMVNEKLPKELESRRRAVQFLQKLVAEPAMGQDDLRELEEQINQLTEQRMVKNNPMDDKLSLFRQQASIIARKKEAKAEELQEAREELAAAEKELAQKSSQLRDLDGAEVVRGDEFKRFVAKLRTKGTVFKKKRQELAELRAEYGVLQRTEEILKQRHEAIQQQL
;
A
#
# COMPACT_ATOMS: atom_id res chain seq x y z
N MET A 1 9.07 3.03 35.83
CA MET A 1 8.78 1.71 35.23
C MET A 1 9.61 0.67 35.96
N THR A 2 9.05 0.14 37.05
CA THR A 2 9.65 -0.95 37.83
C THR A 2 9.38 -2.26 37.09
N VAL A 3 10.31 -2.65 36.22
CA VAL A 3 10.38 -4.03 35.71
C VAL A 3 10.36 -4.94 36.94
N GLY A 4 9.40 -5.85 37.02
CA GLY A 4 9.26 -6.70 38.20
C GLY A 4 10.57 -7.47 38.44
N MET A 5 11.01 -7.58 39.68
CA MET A 5 12.26 -8.29 40.05
C MET A 5 12.34 -9.70 39.41
N SER A 6 11.20 -10.35 39.17
CA SER A 6 11.09 -11.63 38.45
C SER A 6 11.42 -11.53 36.96
N GLU A 7 11.03 -10.47 36.27
CA GLU A 7 11.33 -10.26 34.84
C GLU A 7 12.81 -9.94 34.62
N GLN A 8 13.43 -9.18 35.54
CA GLN A 8 14.87 -8.88 35.50
C GLN A 8 15.70 -10.16 35.59
N ILE A 9 15.35 -11.06 36.52
CA ILE A 9 16.06 -12.33 36.70
C ILE A 9 15.85 -13.25 35.49
N LYS A 10 14.63 -13.32 34.94
CA LYS A 10 14.34 -14.08 33.71
C LYS A 10 15.22 -13.61 32.55
N PHE A 11 15.33 -12.31 32.35
CA PHE A 11 16.16 -11.73 31.30
C PHE A 11 17.65 -12.05 31.49
N ILE A 12 18.16 -11.92 32.72
CA ILE A 12 19.57 -12.24 33.04
C ILE A 12 19.88 -13.71 32.72
N VAL A 13 19.03 -14.64 33.16
CA VAL A 13 19.22 -16.08 32.92
C VAL A 13 19.17 -16.39 31.42
N GLU A 14 18.24 -15.80 30.67
CA GLU A 14 18.13 -16.00 29.23
C GLU A 14 19.40 -15.53 28.49
N GLN A 15 19.96 -14.38 28.87
CA GLN A 15 21.16 -13.83 28.23
C GLN A 15 22.44 -14.57 28.64
N LEU A 16 22.55 -15.04 29.89
CA LEU A 16 23.70 -15.84 30.35
C LEU A 16 23.73 -17.24 29.72
N ASN A 17 22.60 -17.74 29.22
CA ASN A 17 22.52 -19.02 28.51
C ASN A 17 22.86 -18.90 27.02
N LYS A 18 22.83 -17.68 26.44
CA LYS A 18 23.22 -17.42 25.06
C LYS A 18 24.75 -17.35 24.93
N GLU A 19 25.24 -17.35 23.69
CA GLU A 19 26.65 -17.05 23.41
C GLU A 19 26.95 -15.59 23.82
N PRO A 20 28.09 -15.29 24.46
CA PRO A 20 29.28 -16.13 24.65
C PRO A 20 29.36 -16.93 25.96
N PHE A 21 28.41 -16.77 26.90
CA PHE A 21 28.55 -17.26 28.28
C PHE A 21 28.19 -18.74 28.49
N LYS A 22 27.16 -19.26 27.78
CA LYS A 22 26.73 -20.68 27.77
C LYS A 22 26.66 -21.33 29.17
N LYS A 23 26.19 -20.61 30.18
CA LYS A 23 26.23 -21.09 31.59
C LYS A 23 25.09 -22.06 31.97
N ASN A 24 24.10 -22.27 31.11
CA ASN A 24 22.97 -23.21 31.27
C ASN A 24 22.26 -23.12 32.65
N PHE A 25 22.04 -21.90 33.14
CA PHE A 25 21.32 -21.67 34.39
C PHE A 25 19.80 -21.79 34.21
N ASN A 26 19.14 -22.33 35.23
CA ASN A 26 17.69 -22.20 35.46
C ASN A 26 17.41 -21.08 36.47
N LEU A 27 16.18 -20.57 36.52
CA LEU A 27 15.76 -19.52 37.46
C LEU A 27 16.07 -19.87 38.93
N ILE A 28 15.87 -21.13 39.32
CA ILE A 28 16.12 -21.62 40.68
C ILE A 28 17.62 -21.71 40.95
N THR A 29 18.40 -22.25 40.00
CA THR A 29 19.85 -22.43 40.17
C THR A 29 20.59 -21.10 40.16
N PHE A 30 20.08 -20.10 39.43
CA PHE A 30 20.63 -18.74 39.41
C PHE A 30 20.30 -17.98 40.71
N ASP A 31 19.07 -18.10 41.21
CA ASP A 31 18.72 -17.46 42.49
C ASP A 31 19.35 -18.19 43.70
N SER A 32 19.71 -19.47 43.59
CA SER A 32 20.45 -20.16 44.65
C SER A 32 21.96 -19.89 44.67
N LEU A 33 22.49 -19.04 43.77
CA LEU A 33 23.92 -18.77 43.70
C LEU A 33 24.43 -18.08 44.97
N GLU A 34 25.55 -18.57 45.50
CA GLU A 34 26.24 -17.95 46.62
C GLU A 34 26.87 -16.61 46.21
N PRO A 35 27.08 -15.66 47.15
CA PRO A 35 27.60 -14.34 46.83
C PRO A 35 28.92 -14.34 46.04
N MET A 36 29.83 -15.28 46.34
CA MET A 36 31.10 -15.43 45.62
C MET A 36 30.89 -15.94 44.18
N GLN A 37 29.94 -16.86 43.98
CA GLN A 37 29.60 -17.37 42.65
C GLN A 37 28.92 -16.30 41.80
N LEU A 38 28.06 -15.49 42.41
CA LEU A 38 27.38 -14.37 41.75
C LEU A 38 28.38 -13.27 41.33
N LEU A 39 29.40 -13.00 42.16
CA LEU A 39 30.52 -12.13 41.79
C LEU A 39 31.36 -12.70 40.66
N GLN A 40 31.59 -14.02 40.63
CA GLN A 40 32.25 -14.68 39.50
C GLN A 40 31.46 -14.49 38.21
N VAL A 41 30.14 -14.68 38.23
CA VAL A 41 29.28 -14.46 37.06
C VAL A 41 29.36 -12.99 36.60
N LEU A 42 29.37 -12.04 37.53
CA LEU A 42 29.56 -10.63 37.18
C LEU A 42 30.93 -10.36 36.55
N ASN A 43 32.00 -10.95 37.08
CA ASN A 43 33.34 -10.82 36.52
C ASN A 43 33.46 -11.46 35.14
N ASP A 44 32.84 -12.62 34.91
CA ASP A 44 32.81 -13.27 33.60
C ASP A 44 32.11 -12.36 32.57
N VAL A 45 31.02 -11.70 32.94
CA VAL A 45 30.32 -10.71 32.09
C VAL A 45 31.19 -9.47 31.84
N LEU A 46 31.89 -8.98 32.86
CA LEU A 46 32.82 -7.85 32.70
C LEU A 46 34.06 -8.22 31.86
N ALA A 47 34.54 -9.45 31.95
CA ALA A 47 35.67 -9.98 31.18
C ALA A 47 35.33 -10.14 29.69
N ASP A 48 34.08 -10.48 29.37
CA ASP A 48 33.60 -10.46 27.99
C ASP A 48 33.54 -9.03 27.43
N ILE A 49 33.21 -8.03 28.26
CA ILE A 49 33.17 -6.61 27.86
C ILE A 49 34.59 -6.02 27.72
N ASP A 50 35.48 -6.29 28.68
CA ASP A 50 36.88 -5.88 28.68
C ASP A 50 37.79 -7.05 29.10
N PRO A 51 38.56 -7.64 28.17
CA PRO A 51 39.43 -8.78 28.44
C PRO A 51 40.47 -8.54 29.55
N LYS A 52 40.80 -7.28 29.88
CA LYS A 52 41.71 -6.94 30.99
C LYS A 52 41.17 -7.33 32.37
N GLN A 53 39.88 -7.65 32.45
CA GLN A 53 39.17 -7.96 33.70
C GLN A 53 39.08 -9.47 33.96
N ALA A 54 39.64 -10.30 33.07
CA ALA A 54 39.72 -11.74 33.21
C ALA A 54 40.74 -12.16 34.29
N ILE A 55 40.49 -11.75 35.54
CA ILE A 55 41.27 -12.07 36.73
C ILE A 55 40.44 -13.01 37.60
N ASP A 56 41.05 -14.04 38.17
CA ASP A 56 40.38 -14.92 39.12
C ASP A 56 40.12 -14.14 40.43
N ILE A 57 38.85 -14.05 40.83
CA ILE A 57 38.43 -13.33 42.04
C ILE A 57 39.04 -13.96 43.30
N ARG A 58 39.46 -15.23 43.25
CA ARG A 58 40.09 -15.93 44.36
C ARG A 58 41.53 -15.48 44.64
N GLU A 59 42.17 -14.84 43.66
CA GLU A 59 43.55 -14.35 43.77
C GLU A 59 43.63 -12.89 44.26
N GLU A 60 42.51 -12.17 44.28
CA GLU A 60 42.43 -10.77 44.71
C GLU A 60 41.72 -10.62 46.08
N MET A 61 42.13 -9.61 46.86
CA MET A 61 41.38 -9.24 48.08
C MET A 61 39.99 -8.71 47.69
N PRO A 62 38.89 -9.09 48.39
CA PRO A 62 37.53 -8.69 48.03
C PRO A 62 37.33 -7.17 47.84
N GLU A 63 38.05 -6.35 48.61
CA GLU A 63 38.05 -4.89 48.50
C GLU A 63 38.73 -4.38 47.22
N GLN A 64 39.81 -5.05 46.79
CA GLN A 64 40.54 -4.71 45.56
C GLN A 64 39.71 -5.08 44.33
N THR A 65 39.08 -6.26 44.34
CA THR A 65 38.15 -6.70 43.28
C THR A 65 36.97 -5.74 43.15
N ALA A 66 36.35 -5.35 44.27
CA ALA A 66 35.24 -4.40 44.27
C ALA A 66 35.68 -3.01 43.75
N LYS A 67 36.87 -2.53 44.13
CA LYS A 67 37.42 -1.27 43.62
C LYS A 67 37.66 -1.32 42.11
N ARG A 68 38.20 -2.43 41.59
CA ARG A 68 38.43 -2.65 40.15
C ARG A 68 37.11 -2.66 39.38
N MET A 69 36.16 -3.48 39.80
CA MET A 69 34.81 -3.56 39.21
C MET A 69 34.09 -2.22 39.26
N PHE A 70 34.19 -1.49 40.38
CA PHE A 70 33.59 -0.15 40.53
C PHE A 70 34.21 0.88 39.56
N SER A 71 35.55 0.91 39.43
CA SER A 71 36.23 1.79 38.49
C SER A 71 35.82 1.51 37.04
N LEU A 72 35.69 0.24 36.67
CA LEU A 72 35.22 -0.17 35.34
C LEU A 72 33.76 0.24 35.09
N LEU A 73 32.87 -0.02 36.05
CA LEU A 73 31.47 0.43 35.97
C LEU A 73 31.39 1.97 35.83
N GLY A 74 32.30 2.70 36.49
CA GLY A 74 32.46 4.15 36.34
C GLY A 74 32.90 4.56 34.92
N MET A 75 33.87 3.86 34.32
CA MET A 75 34.29 4.08 32.92
C MET A 75 33.16 3.77 31.92
N LEU A 76 32.39 2.72 32.19
CA LEU A 76 31.19 2.37 31.43
C LEU A 76 30.02 3.35 31.64
N LYS A 77 30.16 4.32 32.56
CA LYS A 77 29.14 5.29 32.99
C LYS A 77 27.86 4.65 33.54
N TYR A 78 28.01 3.54 34.26
CA TYR A 78 26.93 3.01 35.08
C TYR A 78 26.57 4.03 36.17
N LYS A 79 25.30 4.44 36.23
CA LYS A 79 24.80 5.31 37.29
C LYS A 79 24.36 4.44 38.45
N ALA A 80 25.14 4.40 39.52
CA ALA A 80 24.70 3.81 40.78
C ALA A 80 23.44 4.57 41.29
N PRO A 81 22.47 3.88 41.91
CA PRO A 81 21.31 4.54 42.51
C PRO A 81 21.73 5.48 43.65
N GLY A 82 21.24 6.72 43.61
CA GLY A 82 21.08 7.67 44.71
C GLY A 82 22.32 8.09 45.54
N SER A 83 22.06 8.81 46.64
CA SER A 83 22.93 9.78 47.34
C SER A 83 24.29 9.25 47.83
N THR A 84 25.18 10.12 48.31
CA THR A 84 26.55 9.79 48.82
C THR A 84 26.57 8.66 49.86
N ALA A 85 25.49 8.48 50.63
CA ALA A 85 25.31 7.36 51.57
C ALA A 85 25.02 6.01 50.86
N GLU A 86 24.26 6.03 49.77
CA GLU A 86 23.95 4.85 48.94
C GLU A 86 25.19 4.40 48.14
N ALA A 87 26.13 5.31 47.82
CA ALA A 87 27.41 4.95 47.22
C ALA A 87 28.30 4.10 48.14
N SER A 88 28.25 4.34 49.46
CA SER A 88 28.97 3.52 50.45
C SER A 88 28.33 2.13 50.59
N ALA A 89 26.98 2.09 50.68
CA ALA A 89 26.22 0.84 50.71
C ALA A 89 26.38 0.03 49.41
N PHE A 90 26.49 0.69 48.26
CA PHE A 90 26.75 0.06 46.97
C PHE A 90 28.13 -0.59 46.91
N ARG A 91 29.17 0.10 47.42
CA ARG A 91 30.52 -0.47 47.55
C ARG A 91 30.54 -1.67 48.48
N GLN A 92 29.89 -1.58 49.64
CA GLN A 92 29.76 -2.70 50.58
C GLN A 92 28.97 -3.87 49.96
N GLY A 93 27.92 -3.58 49.19
CA GLY A 93 27.15 -4.57 48.44
C GLY A 93 27.96 -5.29 47.36
N LEU A 94 28.89 -4.59 46.70
CA LEU A 94 29.79 -5.18 45.71
C LEU A 94 30.89 -6.04 46.36
N VAL A 95 31.39 -5.65 47.55
CA VAL A 95 32.33 -6.48 48.34
C VAL A 95 31.66 -7.74 48.88
N THR A 96 30.40 -7.64 49.33
CA THR A 96 29.67 -8.76 49.94
C THR A 96 28.95 -9.65 48.95
N GLY A 97 28.89 -9.28 47.67
CA GLY A 97 28.20 -10.06 46.65
C GLY A 97 26.67 -9.99 46.75
N SER A 98 26.10 -8.85 47.16
CA SER A 98 24.67 -8.76 47.46
C SER A 98 23.80 -8.79 46.20
N LYS A 99 22.82 -9.71 46.18
CA LYS A 99 21.81 -9.85 45.11
C LYS A 99 21.11 -8.55 44.69
N PRO A 100 20.64 -7.67 45.61
CA PRO A 100 19.95 -6.44 45.22
C PRO A 100 20.85 -5.42 44.50
N VAL A 101 22.19 -5.57 44.60
CA VAL A 101 23.16 -4.72 43.92
C VAL A 101 23.61 -5.37 42.61
N ILE A 102 23.89 -6.66 42.59
CA ILE A 102 24.44 -7.35 41.41
C ILE A 102 23.37 -7.59 40.33
N HIS A 103 22.13 -7.94 40.68
CA HIS A 103 21.10 -8.23 39.66
C HIS A 103 20.81 -7.01 38.76
N PRO A 104 20.65 -5.77 39.28
CA PRO A 104 20.52 -4.59 38.44
C PRO A 104 21.73 -4.30 37.56
N ILE A 105 22.95 -4.58 38.06
CA ILE A 105 24.19 -4.41 37.29
C ILE A 105 24.22 -5.42 36.13
N LEU A 106 23.99 -6.70 36.40
CA LEU A 106 23.94 -7.75 35.38
C LEU A 106 22.87 -7.46 34.33
N HIS A 107 21.67 -7.06 34.75
CA HIS A 107 20.61 -6.68 33.82
C HIS A 107 21.06 -5.52 32.91
N TRP A 108 21.70 -4.50 33.46
CA TRP A 108 22.18 -3.36 32.67
C TRP A 108 23.30 -3.75 31.70
N LEU A 109 24.31 -4.51 32.17
CA LEU A 109 25.41 -4.99 31.34
C LEU A 109 24.90 -5.86 30.18
N LEU A 110 24.06 -6.85 30.49
CA LEU A 110 23.52 -7.80 29.51
C LEU A 110 22.56 -7.16 28.53
N SER A 111 21.87 -6.08 28.91
CA SER A 111 20.99 -5.34 27.99
C SER A 111 21.74 -4.59 26.88
N ARG A 112 23.03 -4.29 27.07
CA ARG A 112 23.81 -3.39 26.20
C ARG A 112 25.23 -3.91 25.92
N VAL A 113 25.42 -5.22 25.89
CA VAL A 113 26.76 -5.83 25.75
C VAL A 113 27.52 -5.27 24.54
N THR A 114 26.87 -5.12 23.38
CA THR A 114 27.49 -4.61 22.15
C THR A 114 27.94 -3.16 22.27
N GLU A 115 27.11 -2.29 22.85
CA GLU A 115 27.44 -0.88 23.11
C GLU A 115 28.56 -0.76 24.15
N LEU A 116 28.50 -1.58 25.21
CA LEU A 116 29.48 -1.56 26.30
C LEU A 116 30.84 -2.10 25.86
N LYS A 117 30.88 -3.12 24.99
CA LYS A 117 32.12 -3.58 24.31
C LYS A 117 32.76 -2.46 23.51
N LYS A 118 31.98 -1.74 22.69
CA LYS A 118 32.46 -0.56 21.95
C LYS A 118 32.96 0.53 22.91
N ARG A 119 32.24 0.77 24.01
CA ARG A 119 32.63 1.76 25.01
C ARG A 119 33.91 1.40 25.75
N ALA A 120 34.08 0.15 26.15
CA ALA A 120 35.30 -0.36 26.78
C ALA A 120 36.50 -0.23 25.83
N TYR A 121 36.31 -0.60 24.56
CA TYR A 121 37.30 -0.40 23.50
C TYR A 121 37.70 1.08 23.36
N LEU A 122 36.71 1.99 23.26
CA LEU A 122 36.97 3.42 23.14
C LEU A 122 37.60 4.01 24.40
N ALA A 123 37.22 3.56 25.59
CA ALA A 123 37.79 4.04 26.85
C ALA A 123 39.31 3.83 26.92
N ARG A 124 39.83 2.77 26.30
CA ARG A 124 41.27 2.52 26.20
C ARG A 124 42.05 3.64 25.50
N PHE A 125 41.40 4.34 24.57
CA PHE A 125 42.04 5.36 23.73
C PHE A 125 41.56 6.78 24.03
N LEU A 126 40.37 6.94 24.62
CA LEU A 126 39.75 8.25 24.87
C LEU A 126 39.91 8.74 26.32
N VAL A 127 40.27 7.87 27.26
CA VAL A 127 40.61 8.30 28.62
C VAL A 127 41.97 8.99 28.55
N LYS A 128 41.96 10.32 28.71
CA LYS A 128 43.18 11.13 28.69
C LYS A 128 44.09 10.74 29.86
N ILE A 129 45.39 10.76 29.60
CA ILE A 129 46.40 10.65 30.64
C ILE A 129 46.41 11.99 31.38
N GLU A 130 46.09 11.98 32.68
CA GLU A 130 46.18 13.18 33.50
C GLU A 130 47.65 13.51 33.76
N VAL A 131 48.19 14.50 33.05
CA VAL A 131 49.54 15.01 33.28
C VAL A 131 49.46 16.15 34.30
N PRO A 132 50.14 16.04 35.46
CA PRO A 132 50.13 17.12 36.46
C PRO A 132 50.65 18.43 35.89
N ALA A 133 50.06 19.55 36.33
CA ALA A 133 50.39 20.89 35.81
C ALA A 133 51.86 21.30 35.99
N GLU A 134 52.57 20.68 36.94
CA GLU A 134 54.00 20.88 37.18
C GLU A 134 54.87 20.38 36.01
N PHE A 135 54.48 19.26 35.37
CA PHE A 135 55.20 18.71 34.21
C PHE A 135 54.80 19.38 32.89
N MET A 136 53.66 20.06 32.86
CA MET A 136 53.20 20.84 31.71
C MET A 136 53.93 22.19 31.57
N GLN A 137 54.81 22.55 32.50
CA GLN A 137 55.68 23.72 32.40
C GLN A 137 56.88 23.51 31.46
N ASP A 138 57.21 22.24 31.17
CA ASP A 138 58.21 21.89 30.16
C ASP A 138 57.58 21.95 28.77
N ASP A 139 58.09 22.85 27.92
CA ASP A 139 57.60 23.08 26.57
C ASP A 139 57.57 21.79 25.71
N VAL A 140 58.52 20.88 25.90
CA VAL A 140 58.59 19.62 25.14
C VAL A 140 57.44 18.68 25.53
N ILE A 141 57.10 18.64 26.82
CA ILE A 141 56.01 17.81 27.35
C ILE A 141 54.66 18.40 26.91
N ALA A 142 54.52 19.72 26.95
CA ALA A 142 53.32 20.42 26.49
C ALA A 142 53.05 20.20 25.00
N ASP A 143 54.08 20.34 24.14
CA ASP A 143 53.97 20.10 22.70
C ASP A 143 53.62 18.64 22.38
N THR A 144 54.25 17.69 23.08
CA THR A 144 53.95 16.25 22.91
C THR A 144 52.53 15.93 23.34
N TYR A 145 52.05 16.54 24.43
CA TYR A 145 50.68 16.38 24.90
C TYR A 145 49.67 16.98 23.91
N HIS A 146 49.98 18.12 23.28
CA HIS A 146 49.15 18.70 22.22
C HIS A 146 49.04 17.77 21.00
N GLN A 147 50.16 17.21 20.52
CA GLN A 147 50.16 16.22 19.44
C GLN A 147 49.34 14.96 19.80
N TYR A 148 49.42 14.52 21.06
CA TYR A 148 48.58 13.43 21.56
C TYR A 148 47.08 13.78 21.50
N GLU A 149 46.68 14.99 21.91
CA GLU A 149 45.28 15.42 21.84
C GLU A 149 44.76 15.50 20.39
N GLU A 150 45.58 15.99 19.46
CA GLU A 150 45.25 16.00 18.02
C GLU A 150 45.03 14.59 17.47
N LEU A 151 45.92 13.64 17.81
CA LEU A 151 45.79 12.24 17.39
C LEU A 151 44.54 11.58 17.97
N VAL A 152 44.20 11.88 19.23
CA VAL A 152 42.96 11.40 19.86
C VAL A 152 41.72 11.95 19.14
N GLU A 153 41.73 13.20 18.71
CA GLU A 153 40.63 13.80 17.96
C GLU A 153 40.53 13.21 16.53
N GLY A 154 41.66 13.01 15.86
CA GLY A 154 41.73 12.29 14.59
C GLY A 154 41.14 10.87 14.70
N PHE A 155 41.51 10.13 15.75
CA PHE A 155 40.96 8.80 16.02
C PHE A 155 39.43 8.82 16.17
N LYS A 156 38.85 9.79 16.87
CA LYS A 156 37.38 9.92 17.00
C LYS A 156 36.71 10.11 15.65
N SER A 157 37.28 10.95 14.79
CA SER A 157 36.74 11.22 13.46
C SER A 157 36.73 9.95 12.59
N TYR A 158 37.89 9.29 12.47
CA TYR A 158 38.03 8.06 11.67
C TYR A 158 37.18 6.90 12.21
N HIS A 159 37.08 6.76 13.54
CA HIS A 159 36.23 5.73 14.15
C HIS A 159 34.75 5.99 13.83
N LYS A 160 34.29 7.25 13.88
CA LYS A 160 32.92 7.62 13.54
C LYS A 160 32.58 7.33 12.09
N GLU A 161 33.48 7.65 11.16
CA GLU A 161 33.33 7.34 9.73
C GLU A 161 33.30 5.82 9.49
N CYS A 162 34.22 5.07 10.10
CA CYS A 162 34.24 3.60 10.03
C CYS A 162 32.92 2.97 10.54
N GLU A 163 32.37 3.45 11.65
CA GLU A 163 31.10 2.97 12.19
C GLU A 163 29.92 3.30 11.27
N GLN A 164 29.90 4.49 10.66
CA GLN A 164 28.89 4.87 9.68
C GLN A 164 28.94 3.97 8.44
N LEU A 165 30.14 3.63 7.95
CA LEU A 165 30.34 2.72 6.83
C LEU A 165 29.98 1.27 7.17
N ARG A 166 30.18 0.82 8.42
CA ARG A 166 29.71 -0.51 8.87
C ARG A 166 28.19 -0.55 9.04
N GLY A 167 27.57 0.57 9.43
CA GLY A 167 26.13 0.71 9.61
C GLY A 167 25.34 0.89 8.31
N SER A 168 25.98 1.22 7.18
CA SER A 168 25.32 1.50 5.90
C SER A 168 24.77 0.25 5.18
N GLY A 169 24.82 -0.92 5.81
CA GLY A 169 23.75 -1.92 5.70
C GLY A 169 23.75 -2.81 4.47
N PHE A 170 24.71 -2.70 3.55
CA PHE A 170 24.87 -3.74 2.52
C PHE A 170 25.69 -4.89 3.09
N SER A 171 25.00 -5.90 3.62
CA SER A 171 25.62 -7.18 3.92
C SER A 171 26.12 -7.77 2.60
N THR A 172 27.39 -7.54 2.28
CA THR A 172 28.02 -8.11 1.10
C THR A 172 27.91 -9.65 1.05
N ALA A 173 27.61 -10.29 2.19
CA ALA A 173 27.35 -11.71 2.28
C ALA A 173 25.99 -12.14 1.70
N GLU A 174 24.96 -11.29 1.74
CA GLU A 174 23.66 -11.57 1.11
C GLU A 174 23.76 -11.43 -0.40
N ILE A 175 24.35 -10.33 -0.88
CA ILE A 175 24.62 -10.13 -2.31
C ILE A 175 25.47 -11.28 -2.88
N ARG A 176 26.51 -11.72 -2.15
CA ARG A 176 27.31 -12.88 -2.56
C ARG A 176 26.49 -14.16 -2.62
N ARG A 177 25.58 -14.40 -1.66
CA ARG A 177 24.69 -15.56 -1.68
C ARG A 177 23.75 -15.51 -2.88
N ASP A 178 23.16 -14.35 -3.16
CA ASP A 178 22.25 -14.17 -4.30
C ASP A 178 22.96 -14.34 -5.65
N ILE A 179 24.21 -13.87 -5.76
CA ILE A 179 25.01 -14.11 -6.97
C ILE A 179 25.24 -15.62 -7.17
N VAL A 180 25.63 -16.34 -6.11
CA VAL A 180 25.86 -17.78 -6.19
C VAL A 180 24.58 -18.53 -6.57
N THR A 181 23.43 -18.19 -5.99
CA THR A 181 22.15 -18.83 -6.36
C THR A 181 21.77 -18.53 -7.81
N MET A 182 21.94 -17.29 -8.28
CA MET A 182 21.69 -16.95 -9.68
C MET A 182 22.65 -17.66 -10.65
N GLU A 183 23.91 -17.85 -10.27
CA GLU A 183 24.89 -18.62 -11.06
C GLU A 183 24.51 -20.10 -11.14
N GLU A 184 24.07 -20.70 -10.03
CA GLU A 184 23.58 -22.07 -10.00
C GLU A 184 22.32 -22.25 -10.86
N GLU A 185 21.35 -21.33 -10.77
CA GLU A 185 20.14 -21.34 -11.61
C GLU A 185 20.48 -21.21 -13.10
N LYS A 186 21.41 -20.33 -13.45
CA LYS A 186 21.91 -20.17 -14.82
C LYS A 186 22.52 -21.48 -15.33
N ASP A 187 23.37 -22.13 -14.54
CA ASP A 187 24.00 -23.40 -14.92
C ASP A 187 22.98 -24.54 -15.09
N GLN A 188 21.97 -24.60 -14.22
CA GLN A 188 20.86 -25.54 -14.36
C GLN A 188 20.06 -25.30 -15.64
N LEU A 189 19.76 -24.03 -15.97
CA LEU A 189 19.08 -23.65 -17.20
C LEU A 189 19.90 -24.00 -18.44
N ILE A 190 21.21 -23.72 -18.45
CA ILE A 190 22.12 -24.07 -19.55
C ILE A 190 22.09 -25.60 -19.77
N LYS A 191 22.29 -26.39 -18.72
CA LYS A 191 22.24 -27.86 -18.80
C LYS A 191 20.89 -28.39 -19.30
N ARG A 192 19.79 -27.73 -18.96
CA ARG A 192 18.44 -28.09 -19.43
C ARG A 192 18.26 -27.72 -20.91
N VAL A 193 18.72 -26.54 -21.32
CA VAL A 193 18.70 -26.08 -22.71
C VAL A 193 19.55 -26.99 -23.59
N GLU A 194 20.75 -27.37 -23.16
CA GLU A 194 21.61 -28.31 -23.90
C GLU A 194 20.95 -29.68 -24.09
N ARG A 195 20.33 -30.22 -23.02
CA ARG A 195 19.55 -31.47 -23.11
C ARG A 195 18.39 -31.36 -24.10
N LEU A 196 17.70 -30.23 -24.14
CA LEU A 196 16.61 -29.99 -25.09
C LEU A 196 17.12 -29.80 -26.51
N LYS A 197 18.22 -29.06 -26.71
CA LYS A 197 18.86 -28.87 -28.03
C LYS A 197 19.24 -30.21 -28.65
N LYS A 198 19.91 -31.09 -27.89
CA LYS A 198 20.27 -32.45 -28.36
C LYS A 198 19.06 -33.27 -28.82
N ARG A 199 17.91 -33.11 -28.15
CA ARG A 199 16.65 -33.77 -28.54
C ARG A 199 15.99 -33.16 -29.78
N VAL A 200 16.23 -31.88 -30.06
CA VAL A 200 15.65 -31.16 -31.19
C VAL A 200 16.52 -31.31 -32.45
N GLU A 201 17.84 -31.43 -32.29
CA GLU A 201 18.78 -31.67 -33.40
C GLU A 201 18.51 -32.96 -34.16
N SER A 202 17.87 -33.96 -33.53
CA SER A 202 17.44 -35.20 -34.19
C SER A 202 16.27 -35.01 -35.17
N VAL A 203 15.60 -33.86 -35.15
CA VAL A 203 14.49 -33.53 -36.04
C VAL A 203 15.00 -32.88 -37.33
N SER A 204 14.49 -33.33 -38.47
CA SER A 204 14.80 -32.73 -39.78
C SER A 204 14.36 -31.27 -39.84
N ASN A 205 15.16 -30.39 -40.46
CA ASN A 205 14.88 -28.95 -40.57
C ASN A 205 14.69 -28.24 -39.22
N HIS A 206 15.30 -28.74 -38.14
CA HIS A 206 15.14 -28.20 -36.78
C HIS A 206 15.48 -26.70 -36.67
N GLN A 207 16.50 -26.20 -37.38
CA GLN A 207 16.87 -24.78 -37.34
C GLN A 207 15.72 -23.88 -37.80
N ARG A 208 15.19 -24.14 -39.01
CA ARG A 208 14.05 -23.39 -39.55
C ARG A 208 12.79 -23.52 -38.70
N MET A 209 12.56 -24.69 -38.10
CA MET A 209 11.44 -24.91 -37.20
C MET A 209 11.59 -24.12 -35.89
N LEU A 210 12.79 -24.05 -35.32
CA LEU A 210 13.08 -23.26 -34.12
C LEU A 210 12.88 -21.76 -34.38
N ASP A 211 13.26 -21.27 -35.55
CA ASP A 211 13.03 -19.87 -35.94
C ASP A 211 11.53 -19.56 -36.03
N LEU A 212 10.74 -20.41 -36.69
CA LEU A 212 9.28 -20.25 -36.77
C LEU A 212 8.60 -20.35 -35.40
N VAL A 213 9.07 -21.26 -34.53
CA VAL A 213 8.56 -21.40 -33.16
C VAL A 213 8.93 -20.16 -32.33
N ARG A 214 10.10 -19.57 -32.54
CA ARG A 214 10.50 -18.32 -31.87
C ARG A 214 9.60 -17.17 -32.30
N GLU A 215 9.34 -17.02 -33.60
CA GLU A 215 8.40 -16.01 -34.12
C GLU A 215 7.00 -16.21 -33.54
N LEU A 216 6.49 -17.45 -33.55
CA LEU A 216 5.18 -17.77 -32.96
C LEU A 216 5.14 -17.47 -31.46
N ARG A 217 6.21 -17.74 -30.71
CA ARG A 217 6.30 -17.41 -29.28
C ARG A 217 6.22 -15.90 -29.05
N LEU A 218 6.99 -15.12 -29.81
CA LEU A 218 6.97 -13.66 -29.73
C LEU A 218 5.60 -13.08 -30.07
N GLU A 219 4.94 -13.58 -31.11
CA GLU A 219 3.58 -13.15 -31.47
C GLU A 219 2.55 -13.55 -30.42
N LYS A 220 2.70 -14.70 -29.76
CA LYS A 220 1.83 -15.09 -28.63
C LYS A 220 2.05 -14.20 -27.40
N GLU A 221 3.29 -13.92 -27.02
CA GLU A 221 3.62 -12.99 -25.92
C GLU A 221 3.06 -11.59 -26.21
N ARG A 222 3.16 -11.13 -27.46
CA ARG A 222 2.54 -9.88 -27.92
C ARG A 222 1.02 -9.92 -27.84
N GLN A 223 0.39 -11.01 -28.26
CA GLN A 223 -1.05 -11.19 -28.16
C GLN A 223 -1.52 -11.15 -26.69
N GLU A 224 -0.81 -11.82 -25.78
CA GLU A 224 -1.12 -11.83 -24.35
C GLU A 224 -0.97 -10.44 -23.71
N SER A 225 0.14 -9.75 -23.98
CA SER A 225 0.35 -8.38 -23.48
C SER A 225 -0.72 -7.42 -23.99
N LEU A 226 -1.10 -7.48 -25.27
CA LEU A 226 -2.19 -6.68 -25.83
C LEU A 226 -3.55 -7.04 -25.21
N ALA A 227 -3.79 -8.32 -24.92
CA ALA A 227 -5.01 -8.75 -24.24
C ALA A 227 -5.08 -8.21 -22.81
N GLN A 228 -3.98 -8.23 -22.06
CA GLN A 228 -3.87 -7.65 -20.72
C GLN A 228 -4.09 -6.12 -20.77
N GLN A 229 -3.42 -5.41 -21.68
CA GLN A 229 -3.62 -3.97 -21.87
C GLN A 229 -5.07 -3.64 -22.25
N LYS A 230 -5.69 -4.40 -23.14
CA LYS A 230 -7.10 -4.22 -23.51
C LYS A 230 -8.02 -4.38 -22.30
N GLN A 231 -7.76 -5.37 -21.45
CA GLN A 231 -8.55 -5.59 -20.23
C GLN A 231 -8.36 -4.44 -19.23
N GLU A 232 -7.13 -3.97 -19.06
CA GLU A 232 -6.81 -2.83 -18.20
C GLU A 232 -7.49 -1.54 -18.68
N LEU A 233 -7.38 -1.22 -19.98
CA LEU A 233 -8.04 -0.07 -20.58
C LEU A 233 -9.57 -0.14 -20.47
N LYS A 234 -10.17 -1.33 -20.66
CA LYS A 234 -11.61 -1.53 -20.42
C LYS A 234 -12.00 -1.25 -18.98
N ASN A 235 -11.19 -1.70 -18.02
CA ASN A 235 -11.44 -1.44 -16.60
C ASN A 235 -11.32 0.06 -16.28
N GLN A 236 -10.32 0.74 -16.83
CA GLN A 236 -10.14 2.19 -16.67
C GLN A 236 -11.32 2.97 -17.27
N LEU A 237 -11.75 2.62 -18.48
CA LEU A 237 -12.91 3.23 -19.13
C LEU A 237 -14.18 3.04 -18.30
N PHE A 238 -14.42 1.82 -17.82
CA PHE A 238 -15.56 1.52 -16.94
C PHE A 238 -15.54 2.34 -15.65
N GLN A 239 -14.38 2.50 -14.99
CA GLN A 239 -14.24 3.34 -13.81
C GLN A 239 -14.49 4.82 -14.11
N ALA A 240 -14.02 5.31 -15.26
CA ALA A 240 -14.25 6.68 -15.71
C ALA A 240 -15.75 6.93 -15.99
N ASP A 241 -16.43 6.01 -16.67
CA ASP A 241 -17.86 6.06 -16.94
C ASP A 241 -18.67 6.05 -15.64
N GLN A 242 -18.35 5.17 -14.69
CA GLN A 242 -18.99 5.16 -13.36
C GLN A 242 -18.77 6.47 -12.59
N ARG A 243 -17.58 7.08 -12.70
CA ARG A 243 -17.32 8.38 -12.08
C ARG A 243 -18.15 9.48 -12.73
N LEU A 244 -18.25 9.48 -14.06
CA LEU A 244 -19.06 10.42 -14.80
C LEU A 244 -20.54 10.31 -14.44
N GLN A 245 -21.08 9.09 -14.35
CA GLN A 245 -22.47 8.84 -13.91
C GLN A 245 -22.72 9.37 -12.50
N ARG A 246 -21.81 9.13 -11.55
CA ARG A 246 -21.92 9.67 -10.18
C ARG A 246 -21.94 11.19 -10.16
N LEU A 247 -21.06 11.85 -10.92
CA LEU A 247 -21.04 13.31 -11.02
C LEU A 247 -22.31 13.87 -11.67
N GLN A 248 -22.88 13.17 -12.66
CA GLN A 248 -24.15 13.54 -13.27
C GLN A 248 -25.32 13.43 -12.29
N LEU A 249 -25.37 12.36 -11.49
CA LEU A 249 -26.38 12.20 -10.42
C LEU A 249 -26.28 13.33 -9.38
N GLN A 250 -25.08 13.61 -8.87
CA GLN A 250 -24.86 14.72 -7.94
C GLN A 250 -25.29 16.07 -8.53
N LEU A 251 -24.99 16.32 -9.80
CA LEU A 251 -25.40 17.54 -10.48
C LEU A 251 -26.93 17.62 -10.59
N LYS A 252 -27.60 16.50 -10.89
CA LYS A 252 -29.07 16.43 -10.94
C LYS A 252 -29.69 16.65 -9.57
N GLU A 253 -29.16 16.04 -8.52
CA GLU A 253 -29.57 16.26 -7.13
C GLU A 253 -29.41 17.73 -6.73
N LEU A 254 -28.29 18.37 -7.07
CA LEU A 254 -28.08 19.80 -6.80
C LEU A 254 -29.08 20.68 -7.57
N ARG A 255 -29.39 20.34 -8.82
CA ARG A 255 -30.42 21.05 -9.60
C ARG A 255 -31.82 20.84 -9.01
N GLN A 256 -32.16 19.63 -8.58
CA GLN A 256 -33.44 19.34 -7.92
C GLN A 256 -33.55 20.01 -6.55
N ALA A 257 -32.47 20.01 -5.76
CA ALA A 257 -32.37 20.73 -4.49
C ALA A 257 -32.49 22.25 -4.67
N SER A 258 -32.08 22.79 -5.82
CA SER A 258 -32.30 24.21 -6.16
C SER A 258 -33.73 24.53 -6.61
N ALA A 259 -34.50 23.51 -7.05
CA ALA A 259 -35.85 23.67 -7.58
C ALA A 259 -36.95 23.40 -6.52
N ASP A 260 -36.70 22.50 -5.56
CA ASP A 260 -37.62 22.15 -4.48
C ASP A 260 -36.87 21.97 -3.13
N ALA A 261 -37.35 22.74 -2.14
CA ALA A 261 -37.51 22.34 -0.73
C ALA A 261 -36.53 22.80 0.37
N ASP A 262 -37.18 23.10 1.50
CA ASP A 262 -36.71 23.39 2.86
C ASP A 262 -35.44 22.62 3.27
N PRO A 263 -34.36 23.31 3.72
CA PRO A 263 -33.08 22.71 4.11
C PRO A 263 -33.18 21.51 5.07
N LYS A 264 -34.22 21.45 5.91
CA LYS A 264 -34.47 20.32 6.82
C LYS A 264 -34.80 19.02 6.10
N SER A 265 -35.55 19.09 4.99
CA SER A 265 -35.91 17.92 4.20
C SER A 265 -34.69 17.36 3.44
N LEU A 266 -33.82 18.24 2.97
CA LEU A 266 -32.57 17.89 2.31
C LEU A 266 -31.59 17.19 3.27
N MET A 267 -31.42 17.74 4.48
CA MET A 267 -30.57 17.09 5.49
C MET A 267 -31.05 15.68 5.84
N LYS A 268 -32.37 15.46 5.97
CA LYS A 268 -32.90 14.11 6.24
C LYS A 268 -32.58 13.12 5.13
N ARG A 269 -32.71 13.50 3.86
CA ARG A 269 -32.35 12.64 2.72
C ARG A 269 -30.86 12.31 2.70
N LEU A 270 -30.00 13.30 2.92
CA LEU A 270 -28.54 13.09 3.00
C LEU A 270 -28.16 12.17 4.16
N GLU A 271 -28.79 12.32 5.32
CA GLU A 271 -28.57 11.42 6.46
C GLU A 271 -28.99 9.98 6.15
N GLU A 272 -30.10 9.78 5.46
CA GLU A 272 -30.56 8.45 5.00
C GLU A 272 -29.58 7.84 3.98
N GLU A 273 -29.11 8.61 3.01
CA GLU A 273 -28.09 8.17 2.05
C GLU A 273 -26.76 7.83 2.70
N ILE A 274 -26.29 8.64 3.66
CA ILE A 274 -25.08 8.35 4.42
C ILE A 274 -25.25 7.03 5.19
N LYS A 275 -26.41 6.80 5.84
CA LYS A 275 -26.68 5.54 6.54
C LYS A 275 -26.67 4.34 5.59
N ILE A 276 -27.31 4.45 4.42
CA ILE A 276 -27.32 3.39 3.40
C ILE A 276 -25.91 3.12 2.88
N ASN A 277 -25.16 4.16 2.51
CA ASN A 277 -23.79 4.03 2.00
C ASN A 277 -22.85 3.44 3.06
N THR A 278 -23.03 3.82 4.33
CA THR A 278 -22.26 3.27 5.45
C THR A 278 -22.50 1.76 5.59
N TYR A 279 -23.75 1.31 5.49
CA TYR A 279 -24.07 -0.13 5.48
C TYR A 279 -23.45 -0.86 4.28
N MET A 280 -23.54 -0.28 3.08
CA MET A 280 -22.96 -0.87 1.87
C MET A 280 -21.45 -1.05 1.97
N VAL A 281 -20.73 -0.01 2.45
CA VAL A 281 -19.27 0.00 2.55
C VAL A 281 -18.75 -0.86 3.70
N ASN A 282 -19.43 -0.88 4.84
CA ASN A 282 -18.92 -1.58 6.02
C ASN A 282 -19.37 -3.04 6.12
N GLU A 283 -20.52 -3.41 5.54
CA GLU A 283 -21.08 -4.76 5.69
C GLU A 283 -21.23 -5.52 4.36
N LYS A 284 -21.95 -4.98 3.36
CA LYS A 284 -22.33 -5.74 2.15
C LYS A 284 -21.15 -5.92 1.18
N LEU A 285 -20.57 -4.83 0.69
CA LEU A 285 -19.51 -4.85 -0.33
C LEU A 285 -18.24 -5.59 0.13
N PRO A 286 -17.74 -5.44 1.38
CA PRO A 286 -16.57 -6.20 1.82
C PRO A 286 -16.80 -7.72 1.83
N LYS A 287 -17.99 -8.17 2.27
CA LYS A 287 -18.34 -9.60 2.29
C LYS A 287 -18.40 -10.18 0.88
N GLU A 288 -19.03 -9.47 -0.05
CA GLU A 288 -19.07 -9.87 -1.46
C GLU A 288 -17.68 -9.87 -2.10
N LEU A 289 -16.88 -8.85 -1.83
CA LEU A 289 -15.51 -8.74 -2.33
C LEU A 289 -14.63 -9.88 -1.82
N GLU A 290 -14.70 -10.20 -0.52
CA GLU A 290 -14.00 -11.34 0.05
C GLU A 290 -14.45 -12.67 -0.56
N SER A 291 -15.77 -12.86 -0.73
CA SER A 291 -16.32 -14.06 -1.36
C SER A 291 -15.78 -14.22 -2.79
N ARG A 292 -15.78 -13.15 -3.60
CA ARG A 292 -15.22 -13.15 -4.95
C ARG A 292 -13.71 -13.38 -4.96
N ARG A 293 -12.95 -12.75 -4.04
CA ARG A 293 -11.51 -12.99 -3.88
C ARG A 293 -11.20 -14.44 -3.55
N ARG A 294 -11.97 -15.06 -2.64
CA ARG A 294 -11.84 -16.49 -2.31
C ARG A 294 -12.15 -17.37 -3.51
N ALA A 295 -13.20 -17.06 -4.27
CA ALA A 295 -13.52 -17.79 -5.50
C ALA A 295 -12.38 -17.71 -6.54
N VAL A 296 -11.79 -16.52 -6.74
CA VAL A 296 -10.65 -16.34 -7.65
C VAL A 296 -9.43 -17.12 -7.16
N GLN A 297 -9.10 -17.05 -5.86
CA GLN A 297 -8.00 -17.82 -5.28
C GLN A 297 -8.21 -19.33 -5.45
N PHE A 298 -9.45 -19.80 -5.29
CA PHE A 298 -9.79 -21.21 -5.49
C PHE A 298 -9.62 -21.63 -6.96
N LEU A 299 -10.12 -20.83 -7.90
CA LEU A 299 -9.94 -21.10 -9.33
C LEU A 299 -8.45 -21.05 -9.74
N GLN A 300 -7.67 -20.14 -9.18
CA GLN A 300 -6.22 -20.09 -9.41
C GLN A 300 -5.51 -21.36 -8.89
N LYS A 301 -5.91 -21.86 -7.72
CA LYS A 301 -5.40 -23.14 -7.20
C LYS A 301 -5.79 -24.31 -8.10
N LEU A 302 -7.05 -24.39 -8.53
CA LEU A 302 -7.53 -25.43 -9.44
C LEU A 302 -6.78 -25.43 -10.79
N VAL A 303 -6.41 -24.26 -11.31
CA VAL A 303 -5.63 -24.16 -12.55
C VAL A 303 -4.16 -24.57 -12.33
N ALA A 304 -3.62 -24.32 -11.13
CA ALA A 304 -2.25 -24.68 -10.76
C ALA A 304 -2.11 -26.16 -10.39
N GLU A 305 -3.18 -26.80 -9.92
CA GLU A 305 -3.22 -28.22 -9.63
C GLU A 305 -3.25 -29.03 -10.95
N PRO A 306 -2.43 -30.09 -11.08
CA PRO A 306 -2.50 -31.00 -12.22
C PRO A 306 -3.87 -31.72 -12.22
N ALA A 307 -4.36 -32.09 -13.41
CA ALA A 307 -5.66 -32.74 -13.56
C ALA A 307 -5.77 -33.97 -12.64
N MET A 308 -6.61 -33.82 -11.61
CA MET A 308 -6.83 -34.77 -10.54
C MET A 308 -7.48 -36.06 -11.08
N GLY A 309 -7.05 -37.23 -10.60
CA GLY A 309 -7.57 -38.53 -11.01
C GLY A 309 -8.99 -38.78 -10.47
N GLN A 310 -9.70 -39.75 -11.06
CA GLN A 310 -11.05 -40.12 -10.61
C GLN A 310 -11.07 -40.70 -9.18
N ASP A 311 -9.94 -41.21 -8.69
CA ASP A 311 -9.77 -41.77 -7.35
C ASP A 311 -9.58 -40.68 -6.29
N ASP A 312 -8.78 -39.64 -6.57
CA ASP A 312 -8.60 -38.48 -5.69
C ASP A 312 -9.93 -37.71 -5.47
N LEU A 313 -10.77 -37.64 -6.50
CA LEU A 313 -12.11 -37.05 -6.41
C LEU A 313 -13.02 -37.83 -5.46
N ARG A 314 -12.94 -39.16 -5.45
CA ARG A 314 -13.72 -40.01 -4.53
C ARG A 314 -13.26 -39.85 -3.09
N GLU A 315 -11.95 -39.77 -2.86
CA GLU A 315 -11.40 -39.51 -1.52
C GLU A 315 -11.85 -38.15 -0.96
N LEU A 316 -11.89 -37.11 -1.80
CA LEU A 316 -12.42 -35.80 -1.41
C LEU A 316 -13.93 -35.83 -1.15
N GLU A 317 -14.71 -36.55 -1.95
CA GLU A 317 -16.14 -36.75 -1.72
C GLU A 317 -16.42 -37.47 -0.39
N GLU A 318 -15.65 -38.51 -0.07
CA GLU A 318 -15.74 -39.20 1.22
C GLU A 318 -15.37 -38.30 2.40
N GLN A 319 -14.30 -37.50 2.27
CA GLN A 319 -13.93 -36.52 3.29
C GLN A 319 -14.98 -35.42 3.48
N ILE A 320 -15.59 -34.93 2.39
CA ILE A 320 -16.69 -33.97 2.45
C ILE A 320 -17.89 -34.58 3.17
N ASN A 321 -18.25 -35.84 2.85
CA ASN A 321 -19.35 -36.54 3.51
C ASN A 321 -19.09 -36.72 5.01
N GLN A 322 -17.89 -37.14 5.39
CA GLN A 322 -17.49 -37.27 6.80
C GLN A 322 -17.53 -35.92 7.55
N LEU A 323 -17.05 -34.83 6.94
CA LEU A 323 -17.10 -33.49 7.54
C LEU A 323 -18.53 -32.96 7.65
N THR A 324 -19.40 -33.33 6.71
CA THR A 324 -20.82 -32.97 6.71
C THR A 324 -21.56 -33.72 7.82
N GLU A 325 -21.30 -35.01 7.99
CA GLU A 325 -21.78 -35.83 9.11
C GLU A 325 -21.29 -35.28 10.46
N GLN A 326 -20.01 -34.94 10.58
CA GLN A 326 -19.46 -34.33 11.80
C GLN A 326 -20.07 -32.97 12.13
N ARG A 327 -20.40 -32.15 11.12
CA ARG A 327 -21.15 -30.89 11.33
C ARG A 327 -22.58 -31.14 11.79
N MET A 328 -23.27 -32.14 11.23
CA MET A 328 -24.62 -32.52 11.64
C MET A 328 -24.64 -33.00 13.10
N VAL A 329 -23.63 -33.76 13.54
CA VAL A 329 -23.51 -34.26 14.92
C VAL A 329 -23.14 -33.14 15.92
N LYS A 330 -22.39 -32.11 15.51
CA LYS A 330 -22.00 -30.98 16.38
C LYS A 330 -23.08 -29.91 16.56
N ASN A 331 -24.08 -29.85 15.69
CA ASN A 331 -25.25 -28.98 15.86
C ASN A 331 -26.26 -29.64 16.81
N ASN A 332 -25.90 -29.78 18.08
CA ASN A 332 -26.82 -30.26 19.12
C ASN A 332 -27.80 -29.13 19.52
N PRO A 333 -29.12 -29.27 19.34
CA PRO A 333 -30.13 -28.24 19.58
C PRO A 333 -30.57 -28.17 21.05
N MET A 334 -29.64 -28.28 22.00
CA MET A 334 -29.96 -28.36 23.44
C MET A 334 -29.50 -27.16 24.27
N ASP A 335 -29.04 -26.07 23.64
CA ASP A 335 -28.62 -24.84 24.33
C ASP A 335 -29.30 -23.57 23.76
N ASP A 336 -30.63 -23.68 23.61
CA ASP A 336 -31.43 -22.98 22.61
C ASP A 336 -32.17 -21.73 23.14
N LYS A 337 -31.53 -20.92 24.00
CA LYS A 337 -32.01 -19.53 24.24
C LYS A 337 -31.42 -18.54 23.25
N LEU A 338 -30.17 -18.76 22.82
CA LEU A 338 -29.49 -17.93 21.83
C LEU A 338 -29.87 -18.31 20.39
N SER A 339 -30.42 -19.49 20.15
CA SER A 339 -30.86 -19.91 18.80
C SER A 339 -32.00 -19.06 18.28
N LEU A 340 -32.97 -18.71 19.13
CA LEU A 340 -34.08 -17.83 18.76
C LEU A 340 -33.55 -16.46 18.35
N PHE A 341 -32.58 -15.91 19.11
CA PHE A 341 -31.94 -14.65 18.76
C PHE A 341 -31.07 -14.76 17.49
N ARG A 342 -30.38 -15.89 17.26
CA ARG A 342 -29.63 -16.15 16.01
C ARG A 342 -30.56 -16.30 14.81
N GLN A 343 -31.71 -16.94 14.99
CA GLN A 343 -32.75 -17.10 13.98
C GLN A 343 -33.43 -15.76 13.69
N GLN A 344 -33.73 -14.98 14.72
CA GLN A 344 -34.27 -13.64 14.55
C GLN A 344 -33.26 -12.70 13.88
N ALA A 345 -31.99 -12.75 14.28
CA ALA A 345 -30.90 -12.03 13.63
C ALA A 345 -30.71 -12.46 12.16
N SER A 346 -30.83 -13.76 11.85
CA SER A 346 -30.71 -14.25 10.47
C SER A 346 -31.91 -13.84 9.61
N ILE A 347 -33.12 -13.84 10.15
CA ILE A 347 -34.32 -13.33 9.48
C ILE A 347 -34.19 -11.83 9.22
N ILE A 348 -33.75 -11.06 10.22
CA ILE A 348 -33.52 -9.61 10.07
C ILE A 348 -32.41 -9.34 9.04
N ALA A 349 -31.32 -10.09 9.07
CA ALA A 349 -30.23 -9.98 8.10
C ALA A 349 -30.71 -10.27 6.68
N ARG A 350 -31.47 -11.36 6.47
CA ARG A 350 -32.06 -11.69 5.17
C ARG A 350 -33.04 -10.63 4.70
N LYS A 351 -33.87 -10.07 5.59
CA LYS A 351 -34.77 -8.95 5.25
C LYS A 351 -33.99 -7.70 4.86
N LYS A 352 -32.91 -7.37 5.58
CA LYS A 352 -32.02 -6.24 5.29
C LYS A 352 -31.33 -6.41 3.94
N GLU A 353 -30.89 -7.62 3.64
CA GLU A 353 -30.28 -8.00 2.36
C GLU A 353 -31.26 -7.92 1.20
N ALA A 354 -32.45 -8.52 1.34
CA ALA A 354 -33.51 -8.44 0.33
C ALA A 354 -33.94 -6.99 0.05
N LYS A 355 -34.09 -6.14 1.09
CA LYS A 355 -34.37 -4.71 0.89
C LYS A 355 -33.22 -3.95 0.26
N ALA A 356 -31.97 -4.35 0.52
CA ALA A 356 -30.81 -3.76 -0.15
C ALA A 356 -30.73 -4.19 -1.62
N GLU A 357 -31.15 -5.41 -1.97
CA GLU A 357 -31.29 -5.87 -3.35
C GLU A 357 -32.42 -5.14 -4.08
N GLU A 358 -33.62 -5.05 -3.50
CA GLU A 358 -34.73 -4.25 -4.09
C GLU A 358 -34.32 -2.78 -4.33
N LEU A 359 -33.59 -2.17 -3.39
CA LEU A 359 -33.09 -0.80 -3.54
C LEU A 359 -32.05 -0.71 -4.68
N GLN A 360 -31.21 -1.73 -4.82
CA GLN A 360 -30.21 -1.78 -5.88
C GLN A 360 -30.87 -1.96 -7.25
N GLU A 361 -31.84 -2.86 -7.38
CA GLU A 361 -32.64 -3.05 -8.60
C GLU A 361 -33.35 -1.76 -9.01
N ALA A 362 -34.03 -1.08 -8.08
CA ALA A 362 -34.69 0.19 -8.36
C ALA A 362 -33.69 1.30 -8.79
N ARG A 363 -32.47 1.32 -8.22
CA ARG A 363 -31.40 2.23 -8.64
C ARG A 363 -30.87 1.90 -10.03
N GLU A 364 -30.73 0.62 -10.36
CA GLU A 364 -30.31 0.15 -11.68
C GLU A 364 -31.36 0.46 -12.75
N GLU A 365 -32.66 0.27 -12.46
CA GLU A 365 -33.77 0.68 -13.32
C GLU A 365 -33.80 2.19 -13.55
N LEU A 366 -33.63 3.00 -12.49
CA LEU A 366 -33.53 4.46 -12.60
C LEU A 366 -32.36 4.86 -13.51
N ALA A 367 -31.17 4.28 -13.29
CA ALA A 367 -29.98 4.55 -14.09
C ALA A 367 -30.16 4.13 -15.56
N ALA A 368 -30.84 3.01 -15.82
CA ALA A 368 -31.16 2.56 -17.17
C ALA A 368 -32.12 3.53 -17.89
N ALA A 369 -33.21 3.93 -17.22
CA ALA A 369 -34.15 4.91 -17.75
C ALA A 369 -33.49 6.28 -18.01
N GLU A 370 -32.60 6.72 -17.11
CA GLU A 370 -31.82 7.94 -17.30
C GLU A 370 -30.86 7.85 -18.49
N LYS A 371 -30.20 6.70 -18.67
CA LYS A 371 -29.33 6.46 -19.82
C LYS A 371 -30.13 6.49 -21.13
N GLU A 372 -31.30 5.86 -21.17
CA GLU A 372 -32.20 5.95 -22.32
C GLU A 372 -32.64 7.39 -22.59
N LEU A 373 -32.96 8.16 -21.55
CA LEU A 373 -33.36 9.56 -21.69
C LEU A 373 -32.20 10.41 -22.24
N ALA A 374 -30.97 10.17 -21.78
CA ALA A 374 -29.77 10.84 -22.28
C ALA A 374 -29.45 10.43 -23.72
N GLN A 375 -29.64 9.16 -24.08
CA GLN A 375 -29.50 8.68 -25.46
C GLN A 375 -30.56 9.31 -26.38
N LYS A 376 -31.83 9.33 -25.98
CA LYS A 376 -32.90 9.98 -26.75
C LYS A 376 -32.69 11.50 -26.85
N SER A 377 -32.20 12.13 -25.79
CA SER A 377 -31.88 13.57 -25.79
C SER A 377 -30.68 13.90 -26.68
N SER A 378 -29.63 13.07 -26.69
CA SER A 378 -28.48 13.23 -27.60
C SER A 378 -28.88 12.96 -29.05
N GLN A 379 -29.64 11.90 -29.33
CA GLN A 379 -30.22 11.65 -30.64
C GLN A 379 -31.08 12.83 -31.12
N LEU A 380 -31.93 13.39 -30.25
CA LEU A 380 -32.69 14.61 -30.56
C LEU A 380 -31.79 15.80 -30.88
N ARG A 381 -30.65 15.93 -30.19
CA ARG A 381 -29.66 16.99 -30.38
C ARG A 381 -28.84 16.80 -31.66
N ASP A 382 -28.55 15.57 -32.04
CA ASP A 382 -27.83 15.23 -33.28
C ASP A 382 -28.76 15.36 -34.51
N LEU A 383 -30.07 15.14 -34.33
CA LEU A 383 -31.12 15.45 -35.31
C LEU A 383 -31.40 16.96 -35.41
N ASP A 384 -30.99 17.75 -34.42
CA ASP A 384 -31.20 19.20 -34.30
C ASP A 384 -30.30 20.04 -35.23
N GLY A 385 -29.60 19.40 -36.17
CA GLY A 385 -28.99 20.07 -37.32
C GLY A 385 -30.03 20.73 -38.26
N ALA A 386 -31.32 20.40 -38.09
CA ALA A 386 -32.43 21.14 -38.66
C ALA A 386 -33.29 21.70 -37.52
N GLU A 387 -33.36 23.02 -37.37
CA GLU A 387 -34.22 23.72 -36.41
C GLU A 387 -35.63 23.11 -36.44
N VAL A 388 -35.96 22.24 -35.49
CA VAL A 388 -37.33 21.76 -35.33
C VAL A 388 -38.08 22.85 -34.59
N VAL A 389 -38.59 23.79 -35.37
CA VAL A 389 -39.48 24.86 -34.93
C VAL A 389 -40.68 24.22 -34.22
N ARG A 390 -40.73 24.25 -32.88
CA ARG A 390 -41.80 23.58 -32.12
C ARG A 390 -43.05 24.45 -32.01
N GLY A 391 -44.21 23.81 -32.20
CA GLY A 391 -45.53 24.29 -31.81
C GLY A 391 -45.85 25.74 -32.21
N ASP A 392 -45.62 26.67 -31.29
CA ASP A 392 -45.96 28.08 -31.47
C ASP A 392 -45.01 28.81 -32.43
N GLU A 393 -43.75 28.41 -32.49
CA GLU A 393 -42.82 28.94 -33.49
C GLU A 393 -43.19 28.44 -34.89
N PHE A 394 -43.72 27.22 -35.01
CA PHE A 394 -44.12 26.65 -36.31
C PHE A 394 -45.37 27.36 -36.83
N LYS A 395 -46.33 27.64 -35.94
CA LYS A 395 -47.49 28.48 -36.27
C LYS A 395 -47.06 29.86 -36.74
N ARG A 396 -46.10 30.50 -36.08
CA ARG A 396 -45.53 31.79 -36.51
C ARG A 396 -44.82 31.69 -37.86
N PHE A 397 -44.10 30.60 -38.12
CA PHE A 397 -43.42 30.36 -39.39
C PHE A 397 -44.41 30.14 -40.54
N VAL A 398 -45.45 29.32 -40.33
CA VAL A 398 -46.52 29.09 -41.31
C VAL A 398 -47.29 30.38 -41.60
N ALA A 399 -47.58 31.19 -40.57
CA ALA A 399 -48.18 32.51 -40.76
C ALA A 399 -47.28 33.42 -41.61
N LYS A 400 -45.98 33.49 -41.31
CA LYS A 400 -45.00 34.24 -42.13
C LYS A 400 -44.93 33.73 -43.57
N LEU A 401 -44.97 32.43 -43.80
CA LEU A 401 -44.99 31.82 -45.14
C LEU A 401 -46.25 32.19 -45.92
N ARG A 402 -47.42 32.17 -45.27
CA ARG A 402 -48.68 32.57 -45.89
C ARG A 402 -48.66 34.03 -46.31
N THR A 403 -48.14 34.92 -45.45
CA THR A 403 -47.95 36.33 -45.78
C THR A 403 -46.93 36.54 -46.91
N LYS A 404 -45.81 35.79 -46.92
CA LYS A 404 -44.87 35.83 -48.05
C LYS A 404 -45.50 35.34 -49.35
N GLY A 405 -46.35 34.31 -49.29
CA GLY A 405 -47.07 33.79 -50.45
C GLY A 405 -48.08 34.78 -51.04
N THR A 406 -48.80 35.53 -50.19
CA THR A 406 -49.69 36.60 -50.68
C THR A 406 -48.91 37.75 -51.29
N VAL A 407 -47.79 38.16 -50.68
CA VAL A 407 -46.88 39.18 -51.24
C VAL A 407 -46.33 38.75 -52.59
N PHE A 408 -45.89 37.50 -52.73
CA PHE A 408 -45.40 36.97 -54.00
C PHE A 408 -46.46 37.01 -55.10
N LYS A 409 -47.69 36.59 -54.80
CA LYS A 409 -48.81 36.66 -55.76
C LYS A 409 -49.09 38.09 -56.20
N LYS A 410 -49.11 39.04 -55.26
CA LYS A 410 -49.30 40.47 -55.56
C LYS A 410 -48.18 41.01 -56.46
N LYS A 411 -46.91 40.73 -56.11
CA LYS A 411 -45.75 41.16 -56.93
C LYS A 411 -45.75 40.53 -58.33
N ARG A 412 -46.19 39.28 -58.45
CA ARG A 412 -46.36 38.61 -59.74
C ARG A 412 -47.45 39.27 -60.59
N GLN A 413 -48.55 39.70 -59.98
CA GLN A 413 -49.60 40.44 -60.66
C GLN A 413 -49.11 41.84 -61.11
N GLU A 414 -48.45 42.59 -60.22
CA GLU A 414 -47.83 43.88 -60.57
C GLU A 414 -46.86 43.74 -61.75
N LEU A 415 -46.04 42.68 -61.80
CA LEU A 415 -45.17 42.39 -62.94
C LEU A 415 -45.93 42.06 -64.23
N ALA A 416 -47.09 41.40 -64.12
CA ALA A 416 -47.92 41.09 -65.29
C ALA A 416 -48.57 42.36 -65.86
N GLU A 417 -49.05 43.25 -64.98
CA GLU A 417 -49.62 44.55 -65.35
C GLU A 417 -48.56 45.43 -66.03
N LEU A 418 -47.36 45.56 -65.43
CA LEU A 418 -46.25 46.31 -66.05
C LEU A 418 -45.84 45.76 -67.41
N ARG A 419 -45.87 44.43 -67.60
CA ARG A 419 -45.60 43.82 -68.92
C ARG A 419 -46.68 44.13 -69.93
N ALA A 420 -47.95 44.16 -69.51
CA ALA A 420 -49.06 44.53 -70.39
C ALA A 420 -48.96 46.01 -70.80
N GLU A 421 -48.69 46.92 -69.85
CA GLU A 421 -48.46 48.34 -70.12
C GLU A 421 -47.26 48.56 -71.04
N TYR A 422 -46.16 47.84 -70.82
CA TYR A 422 -45.00 47.89 -71.72
C TYR A 422 -45.37 47.47 -73.14
N GLY A 423 -46.18 46.42 -73.32
CA GLY A 423 -46.67 46.01 -74.63
C GLY A 423 -47.57 47.05 -75.30
N VAL A 424 -48.42 47.75 -74.53
CA VAL A 424 -49.23 48.87 -75.03
C VAL A 424 -48.33 50.03 -75.45
N LEU A 425 -47.34 50.39 -74.63
CA LEU A 425 -46.38 51.45 -74.92
C LEU A 425 -45.58 51.16 -76.20
N GLN A 426 -45.08 49.93 -76.37
CA GLN A 426 -44.43 49.51 -77.61
C GLN A 426 -45.34 49.69 -78.83
N ARG A 427 -46.61 49.26 -78.73
CA ARG A 427 -47.57 49.44 -79.83
C ARG A 427 -47.87 50.91 -80.12
N THR A 428 -47.96 51.75 -79.09
CA THR A 428 -48.12 53.21 -79.29
C THR A 428 -46.89 53.83 -79.92
N GLU A 429 -45.69 53.39 -79.55
CA GLU A 429 -44.43 53.84 -80.14
C GLU A 429 -44.37 53.47 -81.63
N GLU A 430 -44.74 52.23 -81.98
CA GLU A 430 -44.84 51.78 -83.38
C GLU A 430 -45.82 52.64 -84.19
N ILE A 431 -47.02 52.91 -83.67
CA ILE A 431 -48.02 53.75 -84.34
C ILE A 431 -47.50 55.19 -84.53
N LEU A 432 -46.83 55.75 -83.53
CA LEU A 432 -46.25 57.10 -83.61
C LEU A 432 -45.10 57.16 -84.63
N LYS A 433 -44.24 56.13 -84.67
CA LYS A 433 -43.19 55.99 -85.70
C LYS A 433 -43.79 55.92 -87.10
N GLN A 434 -44.81 55.09 -87.31
CA GLN A 434 -45.52 54.99 -88.60
C GLN A 434 -46.15 56.32 -89.01
N ARG A 435 -46.77 57.06 -88.08
CA ARG A 435 -47.32 58.38 -88.36
C ARG A 435 -46.24 59.42 -88.66
N HIS A 436 -45.11 59.37 -87.95
CA HIS A 436 -43.98 60.25 -88.20
C HIS A 436 -43.38 60.02 -89.59
N GLU A 437 -43.20 58.75 -89.99
CA GLU A 437 -42.76 58.37 -91.34
C GLU A 437 -43.76 58.85 -92.40
N ALA A 438 -45.07 58.70 -92.16
CA ALA A 438 -46.10 59.18 -93.09
C ALA A 438 -46.09 60.71 -93.24
N ILE A 439 -45.83 61.46 -92.17
CA ILE A 439 -45.70 62.93 -92.22
C ILE A 439 -44.40 63.33 -92.94
N GLN A 440 -43.29 62.63 -92.69
CA GLN A 440 -42.03 62.87 -93.41
C GLN A 440 -42.14 62.60 -94.92
N GLN A 441 -43.04 61.71 -95.34
CA GLN A 441 -43.32 61.46 -96.76
C GLN A 441 -44.23 62.52 -97.41
N GLN A 442 -44.91 63.34 -96.61
CA GLN A 442 -45.82 64.41 -97.08
C GLN A 442 -45.19 65.81 -97.05
N LEU A 443 -44.03 65.97 -96.41
CA LEU A 443 -43.16 67.14 -96.46
C LEU A 443 -42.13 66.97 -97.57
#